data_AF-A0A7C4D800-F1
#
_entry.id   AF-A0A7C4D800-F1
#
_cell.length_a   1.000
_cell.length_b   1.000
_cell.length_c   1.000
_cell.angle_alpha   90.00
_cell.angle_beta   90.00
_cell.angle_gamma   90.00
#
_symmetry.space_group_name_H-M   'P 1'
#
loop_
_entity.id
_entity.type
_entity.pdbx_description
1 polymer ?
#
loop_
_entity_poly.entity_id
_entity_poly.type
_entity_poly.pdbx_seq_one_letter_code
_entity_poly.pdbx_strand_id
1 'polypeptide(L)' 'MSSRGRGKVFKACRSCKALVDREVAECPICGSRDFSEEWEGIIIIIDPEKSRIAKILGIVKPGKYAVKVA' A
#
# COMPACT_ATOMS: atom_id res chain seq x y z
N MET A 1 23.85 1.42 -17.63
CA MET A 1 23.48 1.98 -16.32
C MET A 1 22.23 1.29 -15.81
N SER A 2 22.38 0.67 -14.64
CA SER A 2 21.42 -0.02 -13.78
C SER A 2 20.50 -1.10 -14.37
N SER A 3 20.73 -2.33 -13.90
CA SER A 3 19.89 -3.51 -14.05
C SER A 3 18.40 -3.21 -13.83
N ARG A 4 17.56 -3.42 -14.86
CA ARG A 4 16.09 -3.54 -14.71
C ARG A 4 15.68 -4.87 -14.04
N GLY A 5 16.34 -5.20 -12.93
CA GLY A 5 16.06 -6.39 -12.15
C GLY A 5 14.90 -6.14 -11.18
N ARG A 6 13.71 -6.67 -11.50
CA ARG A 6 12.56 -6.85 -10.59
C ARG A 6 12.13 -5.59 -9.83
N GLY A 7 11.44 -4.67 -10.52
CA GLY A 7 10.65 -3.64 -9.83
C GLY A 7 9.62 -4.29 -8.88
N LYS A 8 9.30 -3.62 -7.78
CA LYS A 8 8.31 -4.13 -6.81
C LYS A 8 7.00 -4.40 -7.55
N VAL A 9 6.37 -5.54 -7.23
CA VAL A 9 5.12 -5.98 -7.88
C VAL A 9 3.97 -5.00 -7.60
N PHE A 10 4.03 -4.30 -6.46
CA PHE A 10 3.03 -3.32 -6.04
C PHE A 10 3.58 -1.89 -6.11
N LYS A 11 2.69 -0.93 -6.31
CA LYS A 11 2.89 0.49 -6.01
C LYS A 11 2.08 0.87 -4.77
N ALA A 12 2.52 1.89 -4.04
CA ALA A 12 1.87 2.37 -2.83
C ALA A 12 1.10 3.66 -3.10
N CYS A 13 -0.15 3.74 -2.65
CA CYS A 13 -0.90 5.00 -2.64
C CYS A 13 -0.26 5.97 -1.65
N ARG A 14 0.10 7.20 -2.07
CA ARG A 14 0.68 8.20 -1.15
C ARG A 14 -0.32 8.67 -0.10
N SER A 15 -1.60 8.70 -0.44
CA SER A 15 -2.65 9.21 0.43
C SER A 15 -3.02 8.25 1.57
N CYS A 16 -3.07 6.94 1.32
CA CYS A 16 -3.53 5.96 2.32
C CYS A 16 -2.58 4.77 2.53
N LYS A 17 -1.42 4.75 1.86
CA LYS A 17 -0.38 3.72 1.93
C LYS A 17 -0.80 2.33 1.41
N ALA A 18 -1.99 2.18 0.84
CA ALA A 18 -2.43 0.91 0.26
C ALA A 18 -1.49 0.45 -0.86
N LEU A 19 -1.09 -0.82 -0.83
CA LEU A 19 -0.33 -1.47 -1.89
C LEU A 19 -1.30 -2.09 -2.90
N VAL A 20 -1.15 -1.68 -4.16
CA VAL A 20 -1.99 -2.11 -5.28
C VAL A 20 -1.11 -2.57 -6.44
N ASP A 21 -1.66 -3.39 -7.33
CA ASP A 21 -0.97 -3.79 -8.55
C ASP A 21 -0.65 -2.56 -9.42
N ARG A 22 0.43 -2.62 -10.19
CA ARG A 22 0.94 -1.46 -10.95
C ARG A 22 -0.07 -0.90 -11.96
N GLU A 23 -0.92 -1.76 -12.51
CA GLU A 23 -1.96 -1.41 -13.49
C GLU A 23 -3.16 -0.66 -12.89
N VAL A 24 -3.29 -0.63 -11.55
CA VAL A 24 -4.42 0.04 -10.88
C VAL A 24 -4.33 1.55 -11.07
N ALA A 25 -5.25 2.15 -11.83
CA ALA A 25 -5.25 3.58 -12.11
C ALA A 25 -5.73 4.45 -10.93
N GLU A 26 -6.57 3.91 -10.05
CA GLU A 26 -7.19 4.62 -8.94
C GLU A 26 -7.26 3.73 -7.69
N CYS A 27 -6.93 4.29 -6.53
CA CYS A 27 -6.81 3.52 -5.31
C CYS A 27 -8.20 3.04 -4.84
N PRO A 28 -8.45 1.72 -4.73
CA PRO A 28 -9.75 1.19 -4.32
C PRO A 28 -10.07 1.48 -2.84
N ILE A 29 -9.07 1.91 -2.07
CA ILE A 29 -9.23 2.23 -0.65
C ILE A 29 -9.73 3.66 -0.47
N CYS A 30 -9.16 4.64 -1.18
CA CYS A 30 -9.43 6.07 -0.93
C CYS A 30 -9.70 6.93 -2.19
N GLY A 31 -9.71 6.36 -3.40
CA GLY A 31 -9.97 7.08 -4.65
C GLY A 31 -8.81 7.93 -5.19
N SER A 32 -7.66 7.95 -4.51
CA SER A 32 -6.50 8.72 -4.97
C SER A 32 -5.86 8.09 -6.22
N ARG A 33 -5.32 8.93 -7.10
CA ARG A 33 -4.51 8.52 -8.27
C ARG A 33 -3.02 8.77 -8.07
N ASP A 34 -2.63 9.24 -6.89
CA ASP A 34 -1.23 9.51 -6.53
C ASP A 34 -0.58 8.27 -5.90
N PHE A 35 0.43 7.75 -6.60
CA PHE A 35 1.13 6.54 -6.25
C PHE A 35 2.64 6.71 -6.30
N SER A 36 3.34 5.92 -5.49
CA SER A 36 4.79 5.82 -5.45
C SER A 36 5.26 4.38 -5.67
N GLU A 37 6.33 4.21 -6.43
CA GLU A 37 7.04 2.93 -6.54
C GLU A 37 8.10 2.75 -5.44
N GLU A 38 8.42 3.84 -4.74
CA GLU A 38 9.36 3.86 -3.62
C GLU A 38 8.58 3.78 -2.30
N TRP A 39 8.49 2.57 -1.77
CA TRP A 39 7.83 2.28 -0.50
C TRP A 39 8.54 1.16 0.24
N GLU A 40 8.44 1.11 1.56
CA GLU A 40 9.15 0.10 2.37
C GLU A 40 8.23 -0.55 3.41
N GLY A 41 8.51 -1.82 3.71
CA GLY A 41 7.74 -2.63 4.64
C GLY A 41 6.36 -3.00 4.11
N ILE A 42 5.84 -4.15 4.53
CA ILE A 42 4.49 -4.60 4.20
C ILE A 42 3.72 -4.95 5.47
N ILE A 43 2.50 -4.44 5.56
CA ILE A 43 1.52 -4.81 6.57
C ILE A 43 0.35 -5.43 5.82
N ILE A 44 -0.09 -6.61 6.26
CA ILE A 44 -1.25 -7.29 5.71
C ILE A 44 -2.32 -7.30 6.80
N ILE A 45 -3.41 -6.57 6.57
CA ILE A 45 -4.57 -6.54 7.44
C ILE A 45 -5.63 -7.48 6.89
N ILE A 46 -5.91 -8.56 7.62
CA ILE A 46 -6.92 -9.56 7.26
C ILE A 46 -8.29 -9.14 7.79
N ASP A 47 -8.37 -8.85 9.10
CA ASP A 47 -9.58 -8.40 9.79
C ASP A 47 -9.25 -7.11 10.58
N PRO A 48 -9.67 -5.93 10.07
CA PRO A 48 -9.43 -4.66 10.75
C PRO A 48 -10.06 -4.57 12.15
N GLU A 49 -11.22 -5.19 12.37
CA GLU A 49 -11.96 -5.09 13.63
C GLU A 49 -11.28 -5.88 14.75
N LYS A 50 -10.62 -6.99 14.41
CA LYS A 50 -9.85 -7.81 15.36
C LYS A 50 -8.37 -7.44 15.43
N SER A 51 -7.84 -6.71 14.46
CA SER A 51 -6.42 -6.36 14.41
C SER A 51 -6.09 -5.14 15.28
N ARG A 52 -5.29 -5.36 16.34
CA ARG A 52 -4.72 -4.26 17.14
C ARG A 52 -3.84 -3.33 16.30
N ILE A 53 -3.10 -3.88 15.35
CA ILE A 53 -2.25 -3.10 14.44
C ILE A 53 -3.12 -2.22 13.53
N ALA A 54 -4.22 -2.74 12.99
CA ALA A 54 -5.13 -1.96 12.15
C ALA A 54 -5.71 -0.77 12.92
N LYS A 55 -6.16 -1.00 14.17
CA LYS A 55 -6.68 0.05 15.06
C LYS A 55 -5.65 1.14 15.34
N ILE A 56 -4.40 0.77 15.67
CA ILE A 56 -3.32 1.73 15.92
C ILE A 56 -3.03 2.58 14.68
N LEU A 57 -3.12 1.98 13.48
CA LEU A 57 -2.82 2.65 12.22
C LEU A 57 -4.05 3.32 11.57
N GLY A 58 -5.22 3.26 12.20
CA GLY A 58 -6.47 3.79 11.63
C GLY A 58 -6.91 3.09 10.34
N ILE A 59 -6.48 1.86 10.10
CA ILE A 59 -6.84 1.08 8.91
C ILE A 59 -8.20 0.42 9.14
N VAL A 60 -9.18 0.76 8.30
CA VAL A 60 -10.56 0.25 8.41
C VAL A 60 -10.96 -0.72 7.30
N LYS A 61 -10.11 -0.90 6.27
CA LYS A 61 -10.34 -1.83 5.17
C LYS A 61 -9.27 -2.93 5.20
N PRO A 62 -9.62 -4.19 4.91
CA PRO A 62 -8.62 -5.25 4.75
C PRO A 62 -7.77 -4.97 3.50
N GLY A 63 -6.51 -5.40 3.53
CA GLY A 63 -5.60 -5.19 2.41
C GLY A 63 -4.14 -5.19 2.78
N LYS A 64 -3.30 -4.89 1.78
CA LYS A 64 -1.85 -4.74 1.91
C LYS A 64 -1.54 -3.25 2.01
N TYR A 65 -0.69 -2.86 2.93
CA TYR A 65 -0.30 -1.47 3.17
C TYR A 65 1.22 -1.38 3.31
N ALA A 66 1.81 -0.30 2.84
CA ALA A 66 3.20 0.02 3.07
C ALA A 66 3.39 0.67 4.45
N VAL A 67 4.54 0.42 5.08
CA VAL A 67 4.91 1.10 6.33
C VAL A 67 5.33 2.53 6.02
N LYS A 68 6.22 2.69 5.03
CA LYS A 68 6.73 3.97 4.52
C LYS A 68 6.45 4.12 3.04
N VAL A 69 6.17 5.34 2.60
CA VAL A 69 5.94 5.71 1.20
C VAL A 69 6.66 7.03 0.96
N ALA A 70 7.42 7.13 -0.13
CA ALA A 70 8.09 8.35 -0.58
C ALA A 70 7.24 9.11 -1.60
#